data_AF-A0A920PLF6-F1
#
_entry.id   AF-A0A920PLF6-F1
#
_cell.length_a   1.000
_cell.length_b   1.000
_cell.length_c   1.000
_cell.angle_alpha   90.00
_cell.angle_beta   90.00
_cell.angle_gamma   90.00
#
_symmetry.space_group_name_H-M   'P 1'
#
loop_
_entity.id
_entity.type
_entity.pdbx_description
1 polymer ?
#
loop_
_entity_poly.entity_id
_entity_poly.type
_entity_poly.pdbx_seq_one_letter_code
_entity_poly.pdbx_strand_id
1 'polypeptide(L)'
;MENGIADQAAVILPGVELDVLAYGCTSASIVLGEDRVFELIKKGGPEAQPTTPVTAAFAAFRAFQSRRIGVVTPYSEDINRTVRQYFIDNGLQFPVLGSFNQTDDNRALASVLTAFEMPS
;
A
#
# COMPACT_ATOMS: atom_id res chain seq x y z
N MET A 1 -9.74 -0.61 12.07
CA MET A 1 -8.82 0.09 11.14
C MET A 1 -9.60 1.10 10.30
N GLU A 2 -10.63 0.67 9.57
CA GLU A 2 -11.50 1.54 8.76
C GLU A 2 -12.11 2.73 9.52
N ASN A 3 -12.71 2.48 10.69
CA ASN A 3 -13.46 3.49 11.46
C ASN A 3 -12.63 4.72 11.87
N GLY A 4 -11.30 4.65 11.85
CA GLY A 4 -10.43 5.78 12.21
C GLY A 4 -9.93 6.60 11.02
N ILE A 5 -10.11 6.16 9.77
CA ILE A 5 -9.46 6.85 8.63
C ILE A 5 -9.98 8.29 8.47
N ALA A 6 -11.29 8.48 8.54
CA ALA A 6 -11.91 9.79 8.39
C ALA A 6 -11.58 10.73 9.57
N ASP A 7 -11.71 10.23 10.79
CA ASP A 7 -11.44 11.02 12.00
C ASP A 7 -9.98 11.47 12.03
N GLN A 8 -9.05 10.62 11.58
CA GLN A 8 -7.62 10.91 11.57
C GLN A 8 -7.30 11.88 10.43
N ALA A 9 -7.89 11.72 9.25
CA ALA A 9 -7.70 12.64 8.13
C ALA A 9 -8.12 14.08 8.49
N ALA A 10 -9.15 14.26 9.32
CA ALA A 10 -9.63 15.57 9.76
C ALA A 10 -8.67 16.31 10.70
N VAL A 11 -7.71 15.61 11.32
CA VAL A 11 -6.79 16.18 12.32
C VAL A 11 -5.33 16.14 11.89
N ILE A 12 -5.03 15.73 10.66
CA ILE A 12 -3.69 15.89 10.08
C ILE A 12 -3.49 17.38 9.77
N LEU A 13 -2.68 18.06 10.58
CA LEU A 13 -2.33 19.48 10.44
C LEU A 13 -3.57 20.41 10.43
N PRO A 14 -4.30 20.53 11.56
CA PRO A 14 -5.53 21.31 11.61
C PRO A 14 -5.29 22.79 11.29
N GLY A 15 -6.17 23.36 10.47
CA GLY A 15 -6.09 24.76 10.02
C GLY A 15 -5.17 24.98 8.81
N VAL A 16 -4.56 23.93 8.27
CA VAL A 16 -3.82 23.95 7.02
C VAL A 16 -4.59 23.14 5.98
N GLU A 17 -4.86 23.75 4.82
CA GLU A 17 -5.40 23.01 3.68
C GLU A 17 -4.28 22.15 3.08
N LEU A 18 -4.55 20.84 2.95
CA LEU A 18 -3.61 19.89 2.37
C LEU A 18 -4.05 19.55 0.95
N ASP A 19 -3.14 19.69 -0.02
CA ASP A 19 -3.42 19.34 -1.41
C ASP A 19 -3.63 17.83 -1.60
N VAL A 20 -2.92 17.01 -0.81
CA VAL A 20 -2.88 15.55 -0.95
C VAL A 20 -2.86 14.89 0.43
N LEU A 21 -3.61 13.80 0.59
CA LEU A 21 -3.55 12.92 1.75
C LEU A 21 -3.34 11.48 1.31
N ALA A 22 -2.37 10.81 1.93
CA ALA A 22 -2.02 9.43 1.61
C ALA A 22 -2.36 8.50 2.78
N TYR A 23 -3.08 7.41 2.50
CA TYR A 23 -3.19 6.30 3.44
C TYR A 23 -2.03 5.33 3.23
N GLY A 24 -1.05 5.37 4.14
CA GLY A 24 0.28 4.76 3.95
C GLY A 24 0.38 3.24 4.11
N CYS A 25 -0.72 2.47 4.05
CA CYS A 25 -0.68 1.04 4.27
C CYS A 25 -1.10 0.24 3.02
N THR A 26 -0.16 -0.44 2.37
CA THR A 26 -0.42 -1.23 1.15
C THR A 26 -1.42 -2.36 1.37
N SER A 27 -1.22 -3.19 2.41
CA SER A 27 -2.06 -4.36 2.67
C SER A 27 -3.48 -3.95 3.05
N ALA A 28 -3.65 -2.97 3.93
CA ALA A 28 -4.97 -2.47 4.31
C ALA A 28 -5.67 -1.74 3.16
N SER A 29 -4.94 -1.01 2.29
CA SER A 29 -5.50 -0.45 1.06
C SER A 29 -6.07 -1.52 0.13
N ILE A 30 -5.37 -2.64 -0.02
CA ILE A 30 -5.82 -3.77 -0.86
C ILE A 30 -7.03 -4.46 -0.22
N VAL A 31 -6.99 -4.73 1.09
CA VAL A 31 -8.06 -5.44 1.80
C VAL A 31 -9.34 -4.62 1.90
N LEU A 32 -9.24 -3.31 2.17
CA LEU A 32 -10.41 -2.42 2.26
C LEU A 32 -10.91 -1.96 0.88
N GLY A 33 -10.04 -1.96 -0.13
CA GLY A 33 -10.27 -1.35 -1.44
C GLY A 33 -9.91 0.14 -1.45
N GLU A 34 -9.19 0.58 -2.50
CA GLU A 34 -8.74 1.97 -2.61
C GLU A 34 -9.91 2.96 -2.66
N ASP A 35 -10.99 2.64 -3.38
CA ASP A 35 -12.17 3.50 -3.45
C ASP A 35 -12.73 3.81 -2.06
N ARG A 36 -12.81 2.79 -1.20
CA ARG A 36 -13.30 2.95 0.16
C ARG A 36 -12.36 3.80 1.03
N VAL A 37 -11.06 3.58 0.88
CA VAL A 37 -10.04 4.40 1.55
C VAL A 37 -10.15 5.86 1.11
N PHE A 38 -10.35 6.10 -0.19
CA PHE A 38 -10.47 7.45 -0.76
C PHE A 38 -11.72 8.16 -0.27
N GLU A 39 -12.87 7.48 -0.21
CA GLU A 39 -14.09 8.01 0.40
C GLU A 39 -13.86 8.47 1.84
N LEU A 40 -13.17 7.65 2.64
CA LEU A 40 -12.90 7.95 4.05
C LEU A 40 -11.91 9.09 4.22
N ILE A 41 -10.86 9.16 3.40
CA ILE A 41 -9.95 10.32 3.36
C ILE A 41 -10.75 11.58 3.02
N LYS A 42 -11.57 11.54 1.96
CA LYS A 42 -12.38 12.68 1.55
C LYS A 42 -13.42 13.10 2.59
N LYS A 43 -13.91 12.17 3.41
CA LYS A 43 -14.82 12.49 4.52
C LYS A 43 -14.13 13.33 5.60
N GLY A 44 -12.85 13.09 5.88
CA GLY A 44 -12.08 13.83 6.89
C GLY A 44 -11.33 15.05 6.34
N GLY A 45 -10.83 14.97 5.11
CA GLY A 45 -10.15 16.04 4.38
C GLY A 45 -10.75 16.22 2.98
N PRO A 46 -11.89 16.93 2.84
CA PRO A 46 -12.62 17.06 1.57
C PRO A 46 -11.80 17.65 0.42
N GLU A 47 -10.92 18.60 0.74
CA GLU A 47 -10.09 19.31 -0.25
C GLU A 47 -8.91 18.47 -0.75
N ALA A 48 -8.39 17.57 0.09
CA ALA A 48 -7.20 16.80 -0.24
C ALA A 48 -7.45 15.72 -1.30
N GLN A 49 -6.56 15.59 -2.29
CA GLN A 49 -6.60 14.47 -3.22
C GLN A 49 -6.10 13.19 -2.52
N PRO A 50 -6.88 12.10 -2.51
CA PRO A 50 -6.48 10.89 -1.82
C PRO A 50 -5.52 10.06 -2.68
N THR A 51 -4.58 9.36 -2.03
CA THR A 51 -3.70 8.38 -2.68
C THR A 51 -3.29 7.27 -1.73
N THR A 52 -2.71 6.19 -2.25
CA THR A 52 -2.12 5.10 -1.44
C THR A 52 -0.80 4.60 -2.07
N PRO A 53 0.00 3.80 -1.34
CA PRO A 53 1.14 3.09 -1.92
C PRO A 53 0.78 2.21 -3.13
N VAL A 54 -0.47 1.70 -3.21
CA VAL A 54 -0.95 0.89 -4.34
C VAL A 54 -1.07 1.76 -5.60
N THR A 55 -1.79 2.89 -5.50
CA THR A 55 -1.86 3.90 -6.56
C THR A 55 -0.47 4.33 -7.04
N ALA A 56 0.45 4.60 -6.10
CA ALA A 56 1.82 4.97 -6.42
C ALA A 56 2.58 3.85 -7.16
N ALA A 57 2.44 2.60 -6.74
CA ALA A 57 3.06 1.45 -7.38
C ALA A 57 2.58 1.28 -8.83
N PHE A 58 1.27 1.36 -9.09
CA PHE A 58 0.75 1.30 -10.46
C PHE A 58 1.20 2.46 -11.32
N ALA A 59 1.28 3.67 -10.77
CA ALA A 59 1.82 4.82 -11.48
C ALA A 59 3.28 4.59 -11.89
N ALA A 60 4.10 4.05 -10.97
CA ALA A 60 5.48 3.68 -11.26
C ALA A 60 5.58 2.60 -12.34
N PHE A 61 4.80 1.53 -12.25
CA PHE A 61 4.83 0.46 -13.26
C PHE A 61 4.46 0.95 -14.65
N ARG A 62 3.48 1.86 -14.76
CA ARG A 62 3.15 2.52 -16.03
C ARG A 62 4.30 3.38 -16.54
N ALA A 63 4.90 4.19 -15.67
CA ALA A 63 6.02 5.07 -16.03
C ALA A 63 7.23 4.27 -16.53
N PHE A 64 7.52 3.12 -15.92
CA PHE A 64 8.62 2.22 -16.33
C PHE A 64 8.23 1.24 -17.45
N GLN A 65 6.98 1.25 -17.90
CA GLN A 65 6.43 0.28 -18.86
C GLN A 65 6.61 -1.19 -18.41
N SER A 66 6.70 -1.40 -17.11
CA SER A 66 6.93 -2.70 -16.49
C SER A 66 5.64 -3.49 -16.39
N ARG A 67 5.62 -4.68 -17.01
CA ARG A 67 4.48 -5.61 -16.94
C ARG A 67 4.76 -6.89 -16.18
N ARG A 68 6.05 -7.19 -15.92
CA ARG A 68 6.52 -8.38 -15.21
C ARG A 68 7.26 -7.94 -13.96
N ILE A 69 6.68 -8.19 -12.81
CA ILE A 69 7.13 -7.61 -11.54
C ILE A 69 7.39 -8.74 -10.56
N GLY A 70 8.59 -8.76 -9.98
CA GLY A 70 8.91 -9.60 -8.82
C GLY A 70 8.46 -8.91 -7.54
N VAL A 71 7.81 -9.65 -6.64
CA VAL A 71 7.41 -9.12 -5.33
C VAL A 71 8.16 -9.84 -4.25
N VAL A 72 8.80 -9.05 -3.40
CA VAL A 72 9.38 -9.49 -2.14
C VAL A 72 8.58 -8.82 -1.04
N THR A 73 7.88 -9.62 -0.24
CA THR A 73 7.07 -9.14 0.87
C THR A 73 7.43 -9.92 2.13
N PRO A 74 7.44 -9.26 3.28
CA PRO A 74 7.73 -9.94 4.54
C PRO A 74 6.51 -10.69 5.09
N TYR A 75 5.33 -10.49 4.51
CA TYR A 75 4.06 -11.01 5.04
C TYR A 75 3.93 -12.53 4.91
N SER A 76 2.98 -13.07 5.66
CA SER A 76 2.52 -14.46 5.53
C SER A 76 2.02 -14.79 4.12
N GLU A 77 2.06 -16.08 3.77
CA GLU A 77 1.60 -16.61 2.49
C GLU A 77 0.19 -16.11 2.10
N ASP A 78 -0.73 -16.02 3.06
CA ASP A 78 -2.13 -15.63 2.82
C ASP A 78 -2.29 -14.16 2.41
N ILE A 79 -1.57 -13.26 3.09
CA ILE A 79 -1.55 -11.84 2.70
C ILE A 79 -0.91 -11.70 1.32
N ASN A 80 0.17 -12.45 1.07
CA ASN A 80 0.85 -12.42 -0.23
C ASN A 80 -0.03 -12.91 -1.37
N ARG A 81 -0.89 -13.91 -1.13
CA ARG A 81 -1.87 -14.38 -2.13
C ARG A 81 -2.88 -13.29 -2.47
N THR A 82 -3.45 -12.64 -1.46
CA THR A 82 -4.41 -11.54 -1.65
C THR A 82 -3.79 -10.38 -2.42
N VAL A 83 -2.59 -9.95 -2.01
CA VAL A 83 -1.85 -8.86 -2.68
C VAL A 83 -1.54 -9.23 -4.12
N ARG A 84 -1.05 -10.46 -4.36
CA ARG A 84 -0.74 -10.95 -5.71
C ARG A 84 -1.98 -10.98 -6.60
N GLN A 85 -3.09 -11.54 -6.09
CA GLN A 85 -4.32 -11.66 -6.86
C GLN A 85 -4.84 -10.28 -7.26
N TYR A 86 -4.85 -9.33 -6.33
CA TYR A 86 -5.25 -7.96 -6.60
C TYR A 86 -4.46 -7.33 -7.75
N PHE A 87 -3.13 -7.46 -7.77
CA PHE A 87 -2.35 -6.90 -8.86
C PHE A 87 -2.53 -7.66 -10.20
N ILE A 88 -2.77 -8.98 -10.17
CA ILE A 88 -3.09 -9.77 -11.37
C ILE A 88 -4.42 -9.31 -11.98
N ASP A 89 -5.45 -9.13 -11.14
CA ASP A 89 -6.78 -8.67 -11.57
C ASP A 89 -6.72 -7.27 -12.19
N ASN A 90 -5.69 -6.49 -11.84
CA ASN A 90 -5.40 -5.16 -12.39
C ASN A 90 -4.36 -5.18 -13.54
N GLY A 91 -4.15 -6.34 -14.19
CA GLY A 91 -3.45 -6.44 -15.48
C GLY A 91 -1.92 -6.56 -15.41
N LEU A 92 -1.34 -6.82 -14.24
CA LEU A 92 0.10 -7.04 -14.07
C LEU A 92 0.45 -8.53 -13.98
N GLN A 93 1.62 -8.92 -14.48
CA GLN A 93 2.13 -10.29 -14.36
C GLN A 93 3.10 -10.41 -13.18
N PHE A 94 2.82 -11.33 -12.23
CA PHE A 94 3.71 -11.68 -11.12
C PHE A 94 4.29 -13.08 -11.32
N PRO A 95 5.42 -13.22 -12.03
CA PRO A 95 6.04 -14.51 -12.27
C PRO A 95 6.75 -15.08 -11.04
N VAL A 96 7.16 -14.24 -10.07
CA VAL A 96 7.92 -14.67 -8.89
C VAL A 96 7.44 -13.91 -7.64
N LEU A 97 7.14 -14.66 -6.58
CA LEU A 97 6.84 -14.13 -5.25
C LEU A 97 7.80 -14.78 -4.25
N GLY A 98 8.61 -13.96 -3.59
CA GLY A 98 9.47 -14.37 -2.47
C GLY A 98 8.87 -13.87 -1.16
N SER A 99 8.74 -14.74 -0.17
CA SER A 99 8.26 -14.39 1.16
C SER A 99 9.26 -14.82 2.22
N PHE A 100 9.47 -13.96 3.23
CA PHE A 100 10.24 -14.28 4.43
C PHE A 100 9.43 -15.05 5.50
N ASN A 101 8.15 -15.35 5.21
CA ASN A 101 7.22 -16.08 6.06
C ASN A 101 7.13 -15.55 7.51
N GLN A 102 7.09 -14.22 7.68
CA GLN A 102 6.93 -13.59 8.99
C GLN A 102 5.46 -13.29 9.27
N THR A 103 4.94 -13.83 10.37
CA THR A 103 3.54 -13.72 10.81
C THR A 103 3.29 -12.56 11.76
N ASP A 104 4.33 -11.81 12.14
CA ASP A 104 4.25 -10.63 13.00
C ASP A 104 4.53 -9.37 12.17
N ASP A 105 3.50 -8.53 11.98
CA ASP A 105 3.56 -7.30 11.19
C ASP A 105 4.66 -6.34 11.66
N ASN A 106 4.97 -6.31 12.96
CA ASN A 106 6.03 -5.45 13.50
C ASN A 106 7.43 -5.95 13.12
N ARG A 107 7.62 -7.27 13.03
CA ARG A 107 8.88 -7.88 12.59
C ARG A 107 9.01 -7.92 11.08
N ALA A 108 7.88 -7.98 10.38
CA ALA A 108 7.82 -7.95 8.93
C ALA A 108 8.48 -6.68 8.37
N LEU A 109 8.18 -5.51 8.96
CA LEU A 109 8.81 -4.23 8.60
C LEU A 109 10.33 -4.22 8.80
N ALA A 110 10.83 -4.83 9.89
CA ALA A 110 12.27 -4.90 10.17
C ALA A 110 13.04 -5.80 9.20
N SER A 111 12.41 -6.85 8.66
CA SER A 111 13.04 -7.79 7.72
C SER A 111 13.24 -7.23 6.30
N VAL A 112 12.44 -6.25 5.89
CA VAL A 112 12.61 -5.59 4.58
C VAL A 112 13.84 -4.69 4.56
N LEU A 113 14.16 -4.05 5.69
CA LEU A 113 15.36 -3.21 5.83
C LEU A 113 16.65 -4.03 5.71
N THR A 114 16.66 -5.25 6.22
CA THR A 114 17.82 -6.17 6.14
C THR A 114 17.97 -6.82 4.76
N ALA A 115 16.92 -6.88 3.94
CA ALA A 115 17.00 -7.42 2.57
C ALA A 115 17.66 -6.44 1.58
N PHE A 116 17.73 -5.14 1.90
CA PHE A 116 18.39 -4.13 1.07
C PHE A 116 19.83 -3.81 1.50
N GLU A 117 20.26 -4.31 2.67
CA GLU A 117 21.68 -4.30 3.06
C GLU A 117 22.38 -5.55 2.49
N MET A 118 22.66 -5.55 1.18
CA MET A 118 23.69 -6.45 0.66
C MET A 118 25.07 -5.84 0.91
N PRO A 119 26.06 -6.62 1.41
CA PRO A 119 27.42 -6.13 1.56
C PRO A 119 28.00 -5.77 0.18
N SER A 120 28.65 -4.61 0.13
CA SER A 120 29.44 -4.09 -1.00
C SER A 120 30.48 -5.08 -1.52
#